data_AF-A0A2K9DSW0-F1
#
_entry.id   AF-A0A2K9DSW0-F1
#
_cell.length_a   1.000
_cell.length_b   1.000
_cell.length_c   1.000
_cell.angle_alpha   90.00
_cell.angle_beta   90.00
_cell.angle_gamma   90.00
#
_symmetry.space_group_name_H-M   'P 1'
#
loop_
_entity.id
_entity.type
_entity.pdbx_description
1 polymer ?
#
loop_
_entity_poly.entity_id
_entity_poly.type
_entity_poly.pdbx_seq_one_letter_code
_entity_poly.pdbx_strand_id
1 'polypeptide(L)'
;MTPYPPTGRFAGRLFFAEPGDPPAVGDIVFRPQSFDVPEGAPYTVIAFVIRETLDSDGRYDRQLVTGTYDIEFRLRGVGVPALRGVRLREGETVDLATLRRLTRR
;
A
#
# COMPACT_ATOMS: atom_id res chain seq x y z
N MET A 1 19.02 -13.86 -14.33
CA MET A 1 17.62 -13.39 -14.42
C MET A 1 17.49 -12.20 -13.49
N THR A 2 17.08 -11.04 -13.99
CA THR A 2 17.04 -9.79 -13.21
C THR A 2 15.60 -9.52 -12.74
N PRO A 3 15.35 -9.29 -11.44
CA PRO A 3 14.02 -8.94 -10.94
C PRO A 3 13.50 -7.63 -11.54
N TYR A 4 12.19 -7.52 -11.76
CA TYR A 4 11.57 -6.25 -12.15
C TYR A 4 11.66 -5.24 -10.99
N PRO A 5 12.20 -4.02 -11.22
CA PRO A 5 12.34 -3.03 -10.16
C PRO A 5 10.96 -2.46 -9.75
N PRO A 6 10.79 -2.04 -8.50
CA PRO A 6 9.59 -1.29 -8.11
C PRO A 6 9.55 0.04 -8.85
N THR A 7 8.42 0.33 -9.49
CA THR A 7 8.17 1.53 -10.31
C THR A 7 7.13 2.45 -9.68
N GLY A 8 6.40 2.00 -8.66
CA GLY A 8 5.44 2.78 -7.88
C GLY A 8 5.94 3.07 -6.46
N ARG A 9 5.45 4.15 -5.86
CA ARG A 9 5.79 4.51 -4.47
C ARG A 9 4.52 4.68 -3.63
N PHE A 10 4.23 3.71 -2.79
CA PHE A 10 3.15 3.82 -1.81
C PHE A 10 3.69 4.40 -0.51
N ALA A 11 3.63 5.71 -0.38
CA ALA A 11 4.00 6.44 0.83
C ALA A 11 2.79 7.18 1.39
N GLY A 12 2.72 7.31 2.70
CA GLY A 12 1.65 8.04 3.34
C GLY A 12 1.79 8.09 4.85
N ARG A 13 0.83 8.77 5.48
CA ARG A 13 0.71 8.80 6.93
C ARG A 13 -0.69 8.36 7.31
N LEU A 14 -0.75 7.36 8.17
CA LEU A 14 -1.97 6.86 8.75
C LEU A 14 -2.18 7.50 10.12
N PHE A 15 -3.09 8.47 10.20
CA PHE A 15 -3.63 8.94 11.47
C PHE A 15 -4.98 8.28 11.70
N PHE A 16 -5.03 7.29 12.58
CA PHE A 16 -6.28 6.59 12.94
C PHE A 16 -6.88 7.11 14.24
N ALA A 17 -6.66 8.39 14.47
CA ALA A 17 -6.75 9.04 15.74
C ALA A 17 -7.26 10.45 15.45
N GLU A 18 -8.37 10.86 16.06
CA GLU A 18 -8.63 12.30 16.16
C GLU A 18 -7.41 12.96 16.84
N PRO A 19 -7.17 14.28 16.68
CA PRO A 19 -6.07 14.94 17.39
C PRO A 19 -6.11 14.60 18.89
N GLY A 20 -5.15 13.79 19.37
CA GLY A 20 -5.06 13.35 20.76
C GLY A 20 -5.08 11.82 20.99
N ASP A 21 -5.51 11.03 20.02
CA ASP A 21 -5.48 9.57 20.11
C ASP A 21 -4.06 9.01 19.84
N PRO A 22 -3.67 7.90 20.49
CA PRO A 22 -2.35 7.30 20.29
C PRO A 22 -2.17 6.81 18.84
N PRO A 23 -0.94 6.90 18.28
CA PRO A 23 -0.66 6.43 16.93
C PRO A 23 -1.00 4.94 16.81
N ALA A 24 -1.69 4.56 15.73
CA ALA A 24 -2.03 3.17 15.49
C ALA A 24 -0.77 2.39 15.12
N VAL A 25 -0.33 1.54 16.03
CA VAL A 25 0.69 0.53 15.76
C VAL A 25 0.04 -0.65 15.04
N GLY A 26 0.57 -1.03 13.89
CA GLY A 26 0.03 -2.13 13.10
C GLY A 26 0.75 -2.31 11.78
N ASP A 27 0.13 -3.08 10.89
CA ASP A 27 0.70 -3.42 9.59
C ASP A 27 -0.23 -3.03 8.44
N ILE A 28 0.37 -2.69 7.31
CA ILE A 28 -0.29 -2.62 6.02
C ILE A 28 0.10 -3.88 5.23
N VAL A 29 -0.89 -4.60 4.72
CA VAL A 29 -0.70 -5.79 3.91
C VAL A 29 -1.14 -5.48 2.49
N PHE A 30 -0.19 -5.55 1.55
CA PHE A 30 -0.44 -5.41 0.12
C PHE A 30 -0.52 -6.79 -0.52
N ARG A 31 -1.65 -7.09 -1.14
CA ARG A 31 -1.85 -8.30 -1.95
C ARG A 31 -1.94 -7.90 -3.42
N PRO A 32 -0.91 -8.18 -4.22
CA PRO A 32 -0.96 -7.86 -5.65
C PRO A 32 -2.05 -8.67 -6.37
N GLN A 33 -2.77 -8.01 -7.26
CA GLN A 33 -3.75 -8.63 -8.18
C GLN A 33 -3.23 -8.66 -9.62
N SER A 34 -2.61 -7.56 -10.07
CA SER A 34 -2.00 -7.45 -11.39
C SER A 34 -0.85 -6.46 -11.39
N PHE A 35 0.04 -6.54 -12.39
CA PHE A 35 1.18 -5.65 -12.55
C PHE A 35 1.23 -5.05 -13.94
N ASP A 36 1.77 -3.84 -14.02
CA ASP A 36 2.01 -3.14 -15.28
C ASP A 36 3.40 -3.45 -15.80
N VAL A 37 3.57 -4.69 -16.26
CA VAL A 37 4.81 -5.13 -16.87
C VAL A 37 4.68 -4.94 -18.39
N PRO A 38 5.57 -4.18 -19.03
CA PRO A 38 5.59 -4.09 -20.49
C PRO A 38 5.74 -5.48 -21.13
N GLU A 39 4.99 -5.74 -22.19
CA GLU A 39 5.13 -6.97 -22.95
C GLU A 39 6.57 -7.10 -23.51
N GLY A 40 7.13 -8.31 -23.45
CA GLY A 40 8.51 -8.57 -23.90
C GLY A 40 9.61 -8.05 -22.97
N ALA A 41 9.25 -7.51 -21.80
CA ALA A 41 10.21 -7.12 -20.78
C ALA A 41 11.11 -8.32 -20.39
N PRO A 42 12.46 -8.16 -20.36
CA PRO A 42 13.39 -9.24 -20.02
C PRO A 42 13.44 -9.54 -18.50
N TYR A 43 12.37 -9.18 -17.78
CA TYR A 43 12.28 -9.23 -16.33
C TYR A 43 11.22 -10.23 -15.90
N THR A 44 11.44 -10.85 -14.75
CA THR A 44 10.43 -11.66 -14.07
C THR A 44 9.89 -10.86 -12.89
N VAL A 45 8.56 -10.73 -12.79
CA VAL A 45 7.93 -10.21 -11.58
C VAL A 45 7.76 -11.34 -10.58
N ILE A 46 8.34 -11.16 -9.40
CA ILE A 46 8.13 -12.06 -8.27
C ILE A 46 7.28 -11.30 -7.25
N ALA A 47 6.05 -11.77 -7.08
CA ALA A 47 5.04 -11.13 -6.27
C ALA A 47 4.77 -11.93 -5.01
N PHE A 48 5.05 -11.33 -3.86
CA PHE A 48 4.63 -11.88 -2.58
C PHE A 48 3.63 -10.93 -1.92
N VAL A 49 2.88 -11.45 -0.95
CA VAL A 49 2.16 -10.59 -0.02
C VAL A 49 3.19 -9.74 0.71
N ILE A 50 3.08 -8.43 0.61
CA ILE A 50 4.02 -7.48 1.23
C ILE A 50 3.38 -6.97 2.51
N ARG A 51 4.11 -7.08 3.62
CA ARG A 51 3.71 -6.54 4.92
C ARG A 51 4.64 -5.39 5.27
N GLU A 52 4.07 -4.24 5.54
CA GLU A 52 4.78 -3.02 5.96
C GLU A 52 4.33 -2.64 7.36
N THR A 53 5.28 -2.53 8.28
CA THR A 53 5.01 -2.11 9.66
C THR A 53 4.91 -0.58 9.69
N LEU A 54 3.89 -0.04 10.35
CA LEU A 54 3.81 1.38 10.60
C LEU A 54 4.87 1.81 11.62
N ASP A 55 5.52 2.94 11.37
CA ASP A 55 6.41 3.53 12.38
C ASP A 55 5.60 4.08 13.58
N SER A 56 6.32 4.51 14.62
CA SER A 56 5.69 5.07 15.83
C SER A 56 4.86 6.33 15.58
N ASP A 57 5.04 6.98 14.42
CA ASP A 57 4.31 8.18 14.01
C ASP A 57 3.16 7.87 13.02
N GLY A 58 2.89 6.58 12.78
CA GLY A 58 1.90 6.08 11.83
C GLY A 58 2.29 6.26 10.37
N ARG A 59 3.56 6.51 10.05
CA ARG A 59 4.05 6.64 8.67
C ARG A 59 4.43 5.28 8.10
N TYR A 60 4.37 5.22 6.78
CA TYR A 60 4.90 4.13 5.97
C TYR A 60 5.46 4.71 4.67
N ASP A 61 6.49 4.09 4.14
CA ASP A 61 7.05 4.42 2.83
C ASP A 61 7.51 3.13 2.16
N ARG A 62 6.74 2.67 1.17
CA ARG A 62 7.00 1.42 0.48
C ARG A 62 7.10 1.63 -1.02
N GLN A 63 8.21 1.17 -1.58
CA GLN A 63 8.33 1.01 -3.03
C GLN A 63 7.64 -0.30 -3.46
N LEU A 64 6.74 -0.19 -4.44
CA LEU A 64 5.94 -1.28 -4.98
C LEU A 64 6.06 -1.29 -6.51
N VAL A 65 5.76 -2.42 -7.14
CA VAL A 65 5.64 -2.47 -8.61
C VAL A 65 4.33 -1.77 -9.00
N THR A 66 4.30 -1.01 -10.09
CA THR A 66 3.04 -0.44 -10.60
C THR A 66 2.05 -1.55 -10.94
N GLY A 67 0.78 -1.37 -10.58
CA GLY A 67 -0.18 -2.45 -10.67
C GLY A 67 -1.43 -2.23 -9.83
N THR A 68 -2.21 -3.30 -9.68
CA THR A 68 -3.44 -3.31 -8.90
C THR A 68 -3.23 -4.16 -7.65
N TYR A 69 -3.65 -3.63 -6.50
CA TYR A 69 -3.45 -4.26 -5.19
C TYR A 69 -4.72 -4.24 -4.35
N ASP A 70 -4.91 -5.30 -3.57
CA ASP A 70 -5.75 -5.23 -2.37
C ASP A 70 -4.90 -4.80 -1.18
N ILE A 71 -5.41 -3.87 -0.38
CA ILE A 71 -4.68 -3.28 0.75
C ILE A 71 -5.48 -3.53 2.02
N GLU A 72 -4.92 -4.29 2.95
CA GLU A 72 -5.52 -4.58 4.26
C GLU A 72 -4.74 -3.88 5.36
N PHE A 73 -5.43 -3.16 6.23
CA PHE A 73 -4.83 -2.55 7.41
C PHE A 73 -5.07 -3.44 8.63
N ARG A 74 -3.99 -4.00 9.18
CA ARG A 74 -3.99 -4.82 10.39
C ARG A 74 -3.57 -3.97 11.57
N LEU A 75 -4.50 -3.16 12.04
CA LEU A 75 -4.29 -2.27 13.17
C LEU A 75 -4.90 -2.88 14.41
N ARG A 76 -4.21 -2.78 15.54
CA ARG A 76 -4.78 -3.21 16.81
C ARG A 76 -5.93 -2.28 17.20
N GLY A 77 -7.13 -2.83 17.37
CA GLY A 77 -8.29 -2.11 17.89
C GLY A 77 -9.00 -1.17 16.91
N VAL A 78 -8.54 -1.07 15.65
CA VAL A 78 -9.18 -0.21 14.64
C VAL A 78 -9.69 -1.08 13.48
N GLY A 79 -11.01 -1.18 13.35
CA GLY A 79 -11.66 -1.86 12.23
C GLY A 79 -11.61 -1.00 10.97
N VAL A 80 -10.55 -1.13 10.18
CA VAL A 80 -10.45 -0.45 8.87
C VAL A 80 -10.82 -1.45 7.77
N PRO A 81 -11.77 -1.13 6.88
CA PRO A 81 -12.10 -2.02 5.78
C PRO A 81 -10.90 -2.18 4.83
N ALA A 82 -10.72 -3.40 4.32
CA ALA A 82 -9.73 -3.66 3.28
C ALA A 82 -10.13 -2.93 1.99
N LEU A 83 -9.15 -2.33 1.34
CA LEU A 83 -9.29 -1.71 0.02
C LEU A 83 -9.12 -2.76 -1.03
N ARG A 84 -10.00 -2.75 -2.04
CA ARG A 84 -9.95 -3.70 -3.14
C ARG A 84 -9.63 -2.98 -4.44
N GLY A 85 -8.76 -3.57 -5.25
CA GLY A 85 -8.47 -3.08 -6.59
C GLY A 85 -7.82 -1.68 -6.64
N VAL A 86 -7.00 -1.32 -5.64
CA VAL A 86 -6.28 -0.05 -5.63
C VAL A 86 -5.23 -0.06 -6.73
N ARG A 87 -5.38 0.84 -7.69
CA ARG A 87 -4.43 1.04 -8.78
C ARG A 87 -3.30 1.95 -8.32
N LEU A 88 -2.06 1.47 -8.40
CA LEU A 88 -0.84 2.23 -8.10
C LEU A 88 -0.07 2.53 -9.39
N ARG A 89 0.18 3.81 -9.64
CA ARG A 89 0.96 4.30 -10.79
C ARG A 89 2.36 4.77 -10.37
N GLU A 90 3.20 4.97 -11.37
CA GLU A 90 4.54 5.50 -11.16
C GLU A 90 4.48 6.90 -10.56
N GLY A 91 5.28 7.14 -9.51
CA GLY A 91 5.31 8.41 -8.78
C GLY A 91 4.03 8.73 -7.98
N GLU A 92 3.05 7.83 -7.94
CA GLU A 92 1.77 8.08 -7.26
C GLU A 92 1.88 7.80 -5.76
N THR A 93 1.91 8.87 -4.97
CA THR A 93 1.78 8.80 -3.50
C THR A 93 0.31 8.63 -3.13
N VAL A 94 -0.02 7.55 -2.42
CA VAL A 94 -1.38 7.32 -1.93
C VAL A 94 -1.40 7.45 -0.41
N ASP A 95 -1.98 8.54 0.08
CA ASP A 95 -2.16 8.82 1.50
C ASP A 95 -3.49 8.29 2.07
N LEU A 96 -3.63 8.30 3.40
CA LEU A 96 -4.86 7.82 4.06
C LEU A 96 -6.12 8.57 3.62
N ALA A 97 -6.02 9.87 3.34
CA ALA A 97 -7.17 10.66 2.92
C ALA A 97 -7.69 10.20 1.56
N THR A 98 -6.78 9.87 0.65
CA THR A 98 -7.05 9.26 -0.65
C THR A 98 -7.66 7.88 -0.47
N LEU A 99 -7.08 7.04 0.39
CA LEU A 99 -7.63 5.72 0.73
C LEU A 99 -9.05 5.81 1.32
N ARG A 100 -9.31 6.78 2.21
CA ARG A 100 -10.64 7.03 2.80
C ARG A 100 -11.68 7.49 1.79
N ARG A 101 -11.28 8.23 0.75
CA ARG A 101 -12.19 8.62 -0.34
C ARG A 101 -12.54 7.43 -1.23
N LEU A 102 -11.58 6.54 -1.45
CA LEU A 102 -11.77 5.33 -2.26
C LEU A 102 -12.67 4.28 -1.58
N THR A 103 -12.83 4.33 -0.24
CA THR A 103 -13.67 3.39 0.54
C THR A 103 -15.12 3.83 0.76
N ARG A 104 -15.47 5.09 0.45
CA ARG A 104 -16.83 5.61 0.64
C ARG A 104 -17.72 5.48 -0.60
N ARG A 105 -17.27 4.74 -1.62
CA ARG A 105 -18.05 4.38 -2.81
C ARG A 105 -18.51 2.94 -2.70
#